data_AF-A0A534PAX3-F1
#
_entry.id   AF-A0A534PAX3-F1
#
_cell.length_a   1.000
_cell.length_b   1.000
_cell.length_c   1.000
_cell.angle_alpha   90.00
_cell.angle_beta   90.00
_cell.angle_gamma   90.00
#
_symmetry.space_group_name_H-M   'P 1'
#
loop_
_entity.id
_entity.type
_entity.pdbx_description
1 polymer ?
#
loop_
_entity_poly.entity_id
_entity_poly.type
_entity_poly.pdbx_seq_one_letter_code
_entity_poly.pdbx_strand_id
1 'polypeptide(L)' 'MSQLRVTPRQSQVLALVAAGLSDKEVASRLGLSHRTVRTHLDRLLREHGFRSRTEAVAAWLRAQQG' A
#
# COMPACT_ATOMS: atom_id res chain seq x y z
N MET A 1 3.31 -3.90 20.36
CA MET A 1 3.29 -3.17 19.07
C MET A 1 2.68 -4.11 18.05
N SER A 2 1.47 -3.85 17.57
CA SER A 2 0.81 -4.71 16.59
C SER A 2 1.57 -4.66 15.26
N GLN A 3 2.07 -5.82 14.82
CA GLN A 3 2.79 -5.98 13.56
C GLN A 3 1.87 -5.63 12.38
N LEU A 4 2.35 -4.77 11.48
CA LEU A 4 1.65 -4.43 10.24
C LEU A 4 1.52 -5.70 9.37
N ARG A 5 0.29 -6.16 9.12
CA ARG A 5 0.03 -7.36 8.31
C ARG A 5 -0.46 -6.97 6.93
N VAL A 6 0.42 -7.08 5.94
CA VAL A 6 0.06 -6.82 4.54
C VAL A 6 0.07 -8.12 3.75
N THR A 7 -0.87 -8.25 2.82
CA THR A 7 -0.81 -9.28 1.78
C THR A 7 0.37 -9.02 0.83
N PRO A 8 0.85 -10.03 0.09
CA PRO A 8 1.89 -9.83 -0.92
C PRO A 8 1.53 -8.74 -1.93
N ARG A 9 0.25 -8.67 -2.31
CA ARG A 9 -0.22 -7.65 -3.26
C ARG A 9 -0.23 -6.24 -2.66
N GLN A 10 -0.69 -6.09 -1.41
CA GLN A 10 -0.62 -4.81 -0.71
C GLN A 10 0.83 -4.35 -0.51
N SER A 11 1.76 -5.28 -0.22
CA SER A 11 3.19 -4.97 -0.11
C SER A 11 3.76 -4.42 -1.42
N GLN A 12 3.45 -5.06 -2.56
CA GLN A 12 3.86 -4.57 -3.88
C GLN A 12 3.29 -3.19 -4.21
N VAL A 13 2.01 -2.97 -3.90
CA VAL A 13 1.36 -1.66 -4.07
C VAL A 13 2.07 -0.61 -3.20
N LEU A 14 2.31 -0.90 -1.92
CA LEU A 14 3.00 0.01 -1.00
C LEU A 14 4.43 0.34 -1.45
N ALA A 15 5.18 -0.62 -1.97
CA ALA A 15 6.53 -0.40 -2.49
C ALA A 15 6.53 0.60 -3.65
N LEU A 16 5.62 0.43 -4.62
CA LEU A 16 5.50 1.34 -5.77
C LEU A 16 4.98 2.73 -5.36
N VAL A 17 4.04 2.77 -4.42
CA VAL A 17 3.55 4.02 -3.84
C VAL A 17 4.65 4.77 -3.07
N ALA A 18 5.49 4.06 -2.33
CA ALA A 18 6.63 4.63 -1.62
C ALA A 18 7.69 5.19 -2.58
N ALA A 19 7.80 4.62 -3.79
CA ALA A 19 8.61 5.15 -4.88
C ALA A 19 7.99 6.37 -5.59
N GLY A 20 6.87 6.91 -5.08
CA GLY A 20 6.26 8.14 -5.59
C GLY A 20 5.25 7.95 -6.72
N LEU A 21 4.91 6.71 -7.08
CA LEU A 21 4.00 6.44 -8.20
C LEU A 21 2.55 6.72 -7.83
N SER A 22 1.80 7.26 -8.78
CA SER A 22 0.34 7.37 -8.72
C SER A 22 -0.34 6.00 -8.85
N ASP A 23 -1.60 5.89 -8.42
CA ASP A 23 -2.36 4.64 -8.52
C ASP A 23 -2.49 4.12 -9.95
N LYS A 24 -2.49 5.02 -10.95
CA LYS A 24 -2.50 4.67 -12.37
C LYS A 24 -1.18 4.05 -12.81
N GLU A 25 -0.05 4.59 -12.36
CA GLU A 25 1.29 4.04 -12.66
C GLU A 25 1.54 2.73 -11.93
N VAL A 26 1.06 2.60 -10.68
CA VAL A 26 1.06 1.33 -9.94
C VAL A 26 0.25 0.28 -10.69
N ALA A 27 -0.95 0.64 -11.14
CA ALA A 27 -1.83 -0.25 -11.91
C ALA A 27 -1.15 -0.74 -13.19
N SER A 28 -0.56 0.18 -13.95
CA SER A 28 0.20 -0.14 -15.17
C SER A 28 1.36 -1.10 -14.89
N ARG A 29 2.18 -0.84 -13.86
CA ARG A 29 3.32 -1.70 -13.50
C ARG A 29 2.93 -3.08 -13.00
N LEU A 30 1.79 -3.21 -12.33
CA LEU A 30 1.33 -4.49 -11.78
C LEU A 30 0.40 -5.26 -12.74
N GLY A 31 0.09 -4.73 -13.92
CA GLY A 31 -0.87 -5.33 -14.84
C GLY A 31 -2.30 -5.37 -14.28
N LEU A 32 -2.67 -4.35 -13.49
CA LEU A 32 -3.96 -4.26 -12.81
C LEU A 32 -4.78 -3.08 -13.33
N SER A 33 -6.07 -3.06 -13.01
CA SER A 33 -6.88 -1.86 -13.18
C SER A 33 -6.58 -0.85 -12.07
N HIS A 34 -6.74 0.45 -12.37
CA HIS A 34 -6.68 1.52 -11.37
C HIS A 34 -7.65 1.28 -10.21
N ARG A 35 -8.85 0.74 -10.49
CA ARG A 35 -9.85 0.36 -9.48
C ARG A 35 -9.32 -0.73 -8.56
N THR A 36 -8.64 -1.75 -9.10
CA THR A 36 -8.07 -2.85 -8.31
C THR A 36 -7.01 -2.35 -7.33
N VAL A 37 -6.13 -1.44 -7.77
CA VAL A 37 -5.13 -0.82 -6.89
C VAL A 37 -5.80 -0.06 -5.75
N ARG A 38 -6.81 0.76 -6.07
CA ARG A 38 -7.60 1.46 -5.04
C ARG A 38 -8.27 0.51 -4.07
N THR A 39 -8.84 -0.61 -4.53
CA THR A 39 -9.42 -1.62 -3.64
C THR A 39 -8.38 -2.19 -2.67
N HIS A 40 -7.16 -2.48 -3.12
CA HIS A 40 -6.09 -2.95 -2.24
C HIS A 40 -5.70 -1.89 -1.20
N LEU A 41 -5.59 -0.62 -1.61
CA LEU A 41 -5.31 0.50 -0.72
C LEU A 41 -6.45 0.71 0.29
N ASP A 42 -7.69 0.83 -0.16
CA ASP A 42 -8.85 1.06 0.70
C ASP A 42 -9.00 -0.04 1.76
N ARG A 43 -8.80 -1.30 1.36
CA ARG A 43 -8.80 -2.43 2.29
C ARG A 43 -7.65 -2.35 3.29
N LEU A 44 -6.44 -2.07 2.82
CA LEU A 44 -5.27 -1.88 3.68
C LEU A 44 -5.51 -0.78 4.73
N LEU A 45 -6.01 0.38 4.28
CA LEU A 45 -6.28 1.53 5.14
C LEU A 45 -7.32 1.19 6.21
N ARG A 46 -8.43 0.54 5.81
CA ARG A 46 -9.50 0.13 6.72
C ARG A 46 -9.05 -0.91 7.74
N GLU A 47 -8.31 -1.94 7.30
CA GLU A 47 -7.84 -3.03 8.18
C GLU A 47 -6.87 -2.53 9.27
N HIS A 48 -6.13 -1.46 8.99
CA HIS A 48 -5.09 -0.94 9.90
C HIS A 48 -5.46 0.40 10.54
N GLY A 49 -6.61 0.98 10.21
CA GLY A 49 -7.05 2.28 10.74
C GLY A 49 -6.25 3.47 10.20
N PHE A 50 -5.56 3.32 9.07
CA PHE A 50 -4.82 4.42 8.45
C PHE A 50 -5.78 5.41 7.79
N ARG A 51 -5.48 6.70 7.92
CA ARG A 51 -6.25 7.82 7.36
C ARG A 51 -5.79 8.21 5.97
N SER A 52 -4.59 7.77 5.56
CA SER A 52 -4.05 8.08 4.24
C SER A 52 -3.07 7.02 3.75
N ARG A 53 -2.87 6.96 2.42
CA ARG A 53 -1.81 6.15 1.81
C ARG A 53 -0.42 6.53 2.31
N THR A 54 -0.17 7.81 2.60
CA THR A 54 1.10 8.29 3.14
C THR A 54 1.37 7.73 4.53
N GLU A 55 0.34 7.70 5.39
CA GLU A 55 0.43 7.07 6.70
C GLU A 55 0.71 5.57 6.59
N ALA A 56 0.03 4.87 5.68
CA ALA A 56 0.26 3.46 5.43
C ALA A 56 1.70 3.17 4.95
N VAL A 57 2.24 3.99 4.04
CA VAL A 57 3.64 3.90 3.60
C VAL A 57 4.60 4.12 4.75
N ALA A 58 4.38 5.17 5.55
CA ALA A 58 5.26 5.48 6.68
C ALA A 58 5.27 4.35 7.70
N ALA A 59 4.12 3.72 7.97
CA ALA A 59 4.03 2.54 8.84
C ALA A 59 4.75 1.33 8.23
N TRP A 60 4.59 1.10 6.92
CA TRP A 60 5.22 -0.01 6.20
C TRP A 60 6.74 0.10 6.11
N LEU A 61 7.28 1.31 5.93
CA LEU A 61 8.73 1.55 5.95
C LEU A 61 9.32 1.31 7.35
N ARG A 62 8.64 1.77 8.41
CA ARG A 62 9.04 1.52 9.80
C ARG A 62 9.05 0.03 10.14
N ALA A 63 8.06 -0.72 9.66
CA ALA A 63 7.94 -2.15 9.89
C ALA A 63 9.01 -3.01 9.17
N GLN A 64 9.77 -2.45 8.23
CA GLN A 64 10.87 -3.14 7.53
C GLN A 64 12.24 -2.87 8.15
N GLN A 65 12.33 -1.92 9.09
CA GLN A 65 13.60 -1.49 9.71
C GLN A 65 13.87 -2.16 11.07
N GLY A 66 13.00 -3.09 11.48
CA GLY A 66 13.17 -3.92 12.67
C GLY A 66 12.97 -5.39 12.33
#